data_AF-A0A5N5D7F6-F1
#
_entry.id   AF-A0A5N5D7F6-F1
#
_cell.length_a   1.000
_cell.length_b   1.000
_cell.length_c   1.000
_cell.angle_alpha   90.00
_cell.angle_beta   90.00
_cell.angle_gamma   90.00
#
_symmetry.space_group_name_H-M   'P 1'
#
loop_
_entity.id
_entity.type
_entity.pdbx_description
1 polymer ?
#
loop_
_entity_poly.entity_id
_entity_poly.type
_entity_poly.pdbx_seq_one_letter_code
_entity_poly.pdbx_strand_id
1 'polypeptide(L)'
;MQQLLGVVAPATALLEKLDIIKATPSDVDIRAAQDLREQFVAVFAALEKWTQGFHVRHSRAAPLYWQHRQHCTPFSAMSPSRQTSQRAAKEAVEATLGDDEGDIWFPTILTANVLTNIWSFRVVILMSLLTLDNLISTCARSSHYTAATVTLDPESKLTEERSSTELLDLNFLPVSTSSSACPLSNPLASSANILRMAQRILQSVPYLLQPGAGFYGVSAAGFLVKIAHEAYQFVANRTQEFQQQQQQQQQQQQEQEQRRQHRQQARKGIRKCQGTIRELEGRGYPYMALFNGRY
;
A
#
# COMPACT_ATOMS: atom_id res chain seq x y z
N MET A 1 -5.53 -31.60 -8.75
CA MET A 1 -5.10 -31.31 -7.36
C MET A 1 -3.63 -31.58 -7.11
N GLN A 2 -3.09 -32.79 -7.33
CA GLN A 2 -1.66 -33.07 -7.06
C GLN A 2 -0.68 -32.08 -7.74
N GLN A 3 -0.89 -31.76 -9.03
CA GLN A 3 -0.08 -30.76 -9.73
C GLN A 3 -0.15 -29.36 -9.08
N LEU A 4 -1.32 -28.96 -8.58
CA LEU A 4 -1.48 -27.68 -7.89
C LEU A 4 -0.71 -27.68 -6.57
N LEU A 5 -0.80 -28.77 -5.80
CA LEU A 5 -0.04 -28.93 -4.55
C LEU A 5 1.46 -28.85 -4.78
N GLY A 6 1.97 -29.42 -5.88
CA GLY A 6 3.38 -29.30 -6.26
C GLY A 6 3.82 -27.84 -6.53
N VAL A 7 2.93 -27.02 -7.10
CA VAL A 7 3.19 -25.58 -7.34
C VAL A 7 3.15 -24.78 -6.04
N VAL A 8 2.28 -25.15 -5.11
CA VAL A 8 2.05 -24.41 -3.87
C VAL A 8 2.98 -24.84 -2.74
N ALA A 9 3.51 -26.07 -2.77
CA ALA A 9 4.38 -26.60 -1.72
C ALA A 9 5.55 -25.68 -1.32
N PRO A 10 6.23 -24.96 -2.23
CA PRO A 10 7.25 -23.99 -1.84
C PRO A 10 6.69 -22.84 -0.98
N ALA A 11 5.44 -22.42 -1.21
CA ALA A 11 4.84 -21.26 -0.56
C ALA A 11 4.81 -21.38 0.98
N THR A 12 4.60 -22.59 1.51
CA THR A 12 4.55 -22.79 2.97
C THR A 12 5.91 -22.51 3.63
N ALA A 13 7.00 -22.96 3.01
CA ALA A 13 8.36 -22.68 3.49
C ALA A 13 8.71 -21.19 3.35
N LEU A 14 8.20 -20.51 2.32
CA LEU A 14 8.39 -19.06 2.16
C LEU A 14 7.63 -18.26 3.21
N LEU A 15 6.42 -18.68 3.59
CA LEU A 15 5.63 -18.04 4.64
C LEU A 15 6.32 -18.14 6.01
N GLU A 16 6.90 -19.29 6.33
CA GLU A 16 7.69 -19.47 7.55
C GLU A 16 8.90 -18.51 7.60
N LYS A 17 9.64 -18.39 6.48
CA LYS A 17 10.73 -17.42 6.36
C LYS A 17 10.26 -15.97 6.51
N LEU A 18 9.08 -15.65 5.97
CA LEU A 18 8.49 -14.32 6.10
C LEU A 18 8.20 -13.98 7.56
N ASP A 19 7.65 -14.93 8.33
CA ASP A 19 7.35 -14.71 9.73
C ASP A 19 8.61 -14.49 10.57
N ILE A 20 9.71 -15.18 10.25
CA ILE A 20 11.02 -14.95 10.87
C ILE A 20 11.51 -13.50 10.60
N ILE A 21 11.47 -13.06 9.34
CA ILE A 21 11.88 -11.69 8.97
C ILE A 21 11.00 -10.63 9.64
N LYS A 22 9.69 -10.89 9.77
CA LYS A 22 8.75 -9.97 10.43
C LYS A 22 9.00 -9.84 11.93
N ALA A 23 9.47 -10.90 12.59
CA ALA A 23 9.71 -10.90 14.03
C ALA A 23 10.94 -10.06 14.43
N THR A 24 11.96 -10.03 13.58
CA THR A 24 13.24 -9.34 13.87
C THR A 24 13.75 -8.59 12.64
N PRO A 25 13.24 -7.38 12.33
CA PRO A 25 13.72 -6.60 11.19
C PRO A 25 15.11 -6.02 11.48
N SER A 26 16.13 -6.50 10.77
CA SER A 26 17.51 -6.00 10.77
C SER A 26 17.95 -5.58 9.36
N ASP A 27 19.05 -4.83 9.24
CA ASP A 27 19.56 -4.40 7.92
C ASP A 27 20.01 -5.58 7.04
N VAL A 28 20.47 -6.69 7.64
CA VAL A 28 20.78 -7.95 6.93
C VAL A 28 19.53 -8.53 6.28
N ASP A 29 18.35 -8.20 6.81
CA ASP A 29 17.07 -8.73 6.34
C ASP A 29 16.54 -8.02 5.09
N ILE A 30 17.13 -6.90 4.66
CA ILE A 30 16.70 -6.23 3.42
C ILE A 30 16.97 -7.14 2.22
N ARG A 31 18.17 -7.71 2.13
CA ARG A 31 18.53 -8.64 1.04
C ARG A 31 17.72 -9.92 1.14
N ALA A 32 17.57 -10.47 2.35
CA ALA A 32 16.75 -11.66 2.57
C ALA A 32 15.28 -11.43 2.19
N ALA A 33 14.73 -10.24 2.47
CA ALA A 33 13.38 -9.85 2.09
C ALA A 33 13.22 -9.69 0.57
N GLN A 34 14.24 -9.15 -0.12
CA GLN A 34 14.26 -9.08 -1.58
C GLN A 34 14.30 -10.48 -2.22
N ASP A 35 15.20 -11.35 -1.77
CA ASP A 35 15.29 -12.74 -2.24
C ASP A 35 13.98 -13.50 -1.98
N LEU A 36 13.37 -13.28 -0.81
CA LEU A 36 12.09 -13.89 -0.45
C LEU A 36 10.95 -13.37 -1.33
N ARG A 37 10.95 -12.08 -1.65
CA ARG A 37 9.99 -11.47 -2.57
C ARG A 37 10.09 -12.08 -3.96
N GLU A 38 11.30 -12.23 -4.50
CA GLU A 38 11.51 -12.88 -5.80
C GLU A 38 10.99 -14.32 -5.82
N GLN A 39 11.23 -15.07 -4.75
CA GLN A 39 10.68 -16.43 -4.59
C GLN A 39 9.14 -16.43 -4.58
N PHE A 40 8.48 -15.50 -3.87
CA PHE A 40 7.02 -15.37 -3.90
C PHE A 40 6.50 -14.99 -5.30
N VAL A 41 7.19 -14.10 -6.02
CA VAL A 41 6.83 -13.74 -7.40
C VAL A 41 6.93 -14.96 -8.32
N ALA A 42 7.96 -15.79 -8.18
CA ALA A 42 8.11 -17.02 -8.95
C ALA A 42 6.97 -18.02 -8.68
N VAL A 43 6.59 -18.22 -7.40
CA VAL A 43 5.45 -19.07 -7.03
C VAL A 43 4.15 -18.50 -7.59
N PHE A 44 3.94 -17.19 -7.51
CA PHE A 44 2.77 -16.54 -8.06
C PHE A 44 2.66 -16.73 -9.58
N ALA A 45 3.75 -16.53 -10.31
CA ALA A 45 3.80 -16.75 -11.76
C ALA A 45 3.52 -18.22 -12.12
N ALA A 46 4.04 -19.17 -11.34
CA ALA A 46 3.75 -20.60 -11.53
C ALA A 46 2.27 -20.92 -11.29
N LEU A 47 1.63 -20.31 -10.28
CA LEU A 47 0.20 -20.42 -10.02
C LEU A 47 -0.64 -19.81 -11.15
N GLU A 48 -0.25 -18.68 -11.71
CA GLU A 48 -0.95 -18.08 -12.85
C GLU A 48 -0.86 -18.96 -14.09
N LYS A 49 0.34 -19.47 -14.42
CA LYS A 49 0.53 -20.41 -15.52
C LYS A 49 -0.31 -21.68 -15.33
N TRP A 50 -0.33 -22.22 -14.11
CA TRP A 50 -1.18 -23.37 -13.79
C TRP A 50 -2.66 -23.05 -13.99
N THR A 51 -3.11 -21.88 -13.51
CA THR A 51 -4.50 -21.40 -13.63
C THR A 51 -4.91 -21.26 -15.08
N GLN A 52 -4.07 -20.65 -15.92
CA GLN A 52 -4.30 -20.53 -17.36
C GLN A 52 -4.42 -21.92 -18.01
N GLY A 53 -3.51 -22.84 -17.70
CA GLY A 53 -3.57 -24.22 -18.20
C GLY A 53 -4.79 -25.00 -17.71
N PHE A 54 -5.29 -24.70 -16.51
CA PHE A 54 -6.56 -25.25 -16.00
C PHE A 54 -7.75 -24.71 -16.78
N HIS A 55 -7.80 -23.40 -17.05
CA HIS A 55 -8.83 -22.79 -17.89
C HIS A 55 -8.82 -23.41 -19.30
N VAL A 56 -7.68 -23.49 -19.98
CA VAL A 56 -7.61 -24.05 -21.34
C VAL A 56 -8.09 -25.51 -21.39
N ARG A 57 -7.79 -26.32 -20.37
CA ARG A 57 -8.19 -27.74 -20.32
C ARG A 57 -9.69 -27.94 -20.08
N HIS A 58 -10.32 -27.06 -19.31
CA HIS A 58 -11.71 -27.25 -18.86
C HIS A 58 -12.72 -26.33 -19.56
N SER A 59 -12.28 -25.22 -20.15
CA SER A 59 -13.15 -24.29 -20.89
C SER A 59 -13.62 -24.82 -22.25
N ARG A 60 -13.12 -25.97 -22.72
CA ARG A 60 -13.53 -26.56 -24.01
C ARG A 60 -14.98 -27.05 -24.04
N ALA A 61 -15.57 -27.35 -22.89
CA ALA A 61 -16.93 -27.89 -22.79
C ALA A 61 -17.96 -26.88 -22.25
N ALA A 62 -17.53 -25.98 -21.36
CA ALA A 62 -18.34 -24.92 -20.75
C ALA A 62 -17.41 -23.99 -19.93
N PRO A 63 -17.83 -22.76 -19.60
CA PRO A 63 -17.08 -21.93 -18.66
C PRO A 63 -16.95 -22.60 -17.29
N LEU A 64 -15.79 -22.39 -16.67
CA LEU A 64 -15.40 -23.01 -15.40
C LEU A 64 -16.24 -22.57 -14.20
N TYR A 65 -16.84 -21.41 -14.32
CA TYR A 65 -17.88 -20.92 -13.45
C TYR A 65 -18.73 -19.93 -14.23
N TRP A 66 -19.99 -19.79 -13.87
CA TRP A 66 -20.84 -18.72 -14.37
C TRP A 66 -20.96 -17.70 -13.25
N GLN A 67 -20.74 -16.42 -13.55
CA GLN A 67 -21.36 -15.38 -12.77
C GLN A 67 -22.80 -15.31 -13.24
N HIS A 68 -23.71 -15.87 -12.45
CA HIS A 68 -25.13 -15.67 -12.66
C HIS A 68 -25.38 -14.18 -12.43
N ARG A 69 -25.40 -13.39 -13.51
CA ARG A 69 -26.01 -12.06 -13.48
C ARG A 69 -27.47 -12.30 -13.17
N GLN A 70 -27.82 -12.26 -11.89
CA GLN A 70 -29.20 -12.13 -11.52
C GLN A 70 -29.66 -10.79 -12.11
N HIS A 71 -30.26 -10.84 -13.30
CA HIS A 71 -31.31 -9.90 -13.65
C HIS A 71 -32.50 -10.15 -12.71
N CYS A 72 -32.27 -10.00 -11.40
CA CYS A 72 -33.35 -9.83 -10.47
C CYS A 72 -33.98 -8.51 -10.85
N THR A 73 -35.17 -8.60 -11.43
CA THR A 73 -36.11 -7.50 -11.53
C THR A 73 -36.05 -6.67 -10.24
N PRO A 74 -35.93 -5.34 -10.33
CA PRO A 74 -35.72 -4.51 -9.16
C PRO A 74 -36.81 -4.83 -8.13
N PHE A 75 -36.38 -5.28 -6.95
CA PHE A 75 -37.24 -5.42 -5.79
C PHE A 75 -37.69 -4.02 -5.41
N SER A 76 -38.78 -3.59 -6.05
CA SER A 76 -39.47 -2.34 -5.82
C SER A 76 -39.98 -2.32 -4.38
N ALA A 77 -39.83 -1.15 -3.75
CA ALA A 77 -40.38 -0.72 -2.46
C ALA A 77 -39.64 -1.17 -1.19
N MET A 78 -38.50 -0.52 -0.89
CA MET A 78 -38.12 -0.24 0.50
C MET A 78 -37.75 1.23 0.71
N SER A 79 -38.18 1.76 1.86
CA SER A 79 -38.35 3.18 2.19
C SER A 79 -37.05 4.01 2.29
N PRO A 80 -37.11 5.35 2.09
CA PRO A 80 -35.95 6.17 1.76
C PRO A 80 -35.07 6.67 2.93
N SER A 81 -35.33 6.33 4.19
CA SER A 81 -34.91 7.20 5.31
C SER A 81 -33.59 6.86 6.05
N ARG A 82 -32.76 5.90 5.63
CA ARG A 82 -31.45 5.60 6.30
C ARG A 82 -30.24 5.31 5.38
N GLN A 83 -30.34 5.54 4.07
CA GLN A 83 -29.35 5.01 3.11
C GLN A 83 -28.12 5.88 2.81
N THR A 84 -28.04 7.15 3.24
CA THR A 84 -27.07 8.09 2.67
C THR A 84 -25.61 7.80 3.01
N SER A 85 -25.32 7.23 4.19
CA SER A 85 -23.92 6.97 4.59
C SER A 85 -23.40 5.59 4.20
N GLN A 86 -24.28 4.59 4.01
CA GLN A 86 -23.89 3.27 3.52
C GLN A 86 -23.83 3.20 1.99
N ARG A 87 -24.61 4.03 1.27
CA ARG A 87 -24.54 4.11 -0.20
C ARG A 87 -23.19 4.59 -0.69
N ALA A 88 -22.62 5.65 -0.12
CA ALA A 88 -21.35 6.19 -0.59
C ALA A 88 -20.19 5.19 -0.44
N ALA A 89 -20.16 4.44 0.67
CA ALA A 89 -19.15 3.40 0.87
C ALA A 89 -19.36 2.20 -0.07
N LYS A 90 -20.62 1.80 -0.29
CA LYS A 90 -20.96 0.72 -1.21
C LYS A 90 -20.68 1.09 -2.67
N GLU A 91 -21.07 2.29 -3.10
CA GLU A 91 -20.82 2.82 -4.45
C GLU A 91 -19.31 2.98 -4.74
N ALA A 92 -18.52 3.41 -3.76
CA ALA A 92 -17.07 3.48 -3.93
C ALA A 92 -16.45 2.08 -4.11
N VAL A 93 -16.93 1.08 -3.37
CA VAL A 93 -16.47 -0.31 -3.48
C VAL A 93 -16.94 -0.95 -4.79
N GLU A 94 -18.19 -0.77 -5.19
CA GLU A 94 -18.76 -1.26 -6.46
C GLU A 94 -18.07 -0.61 -7.67
N ALA A 95 -17.86 0.71 -7.64
CA ALA A 95 -17.13 1.42 -8.69
C ALA A 95 -15.68 0.95 -8.84
N THR A 96 -15.07 0.46 -7.76
CA THR A 96 -13.70 -0.06 -7.77
C THR A 96 -13.64 -1.53 -8.19
N LEU A 97 -14.66 -2.33 -7.90
CA LEU A 97 -14.67 -3.77 -8.17
C LEU A 97 -15.15 -4.13 -9.58
N GLY A 98 -15.89 -3.23 -10.25
CA GLY A 98 -16.49 -3.46 -11.55
C GLY A 98 -17.79 -4.28 -11.44
N ASP A 99 -18.67 -4.12 -12.43
CA ASP A 99 -20.07 -4.59 -12.52
C ASP A 99 -20.24 -6.13 -12.62
N ASP A 100 -19.37 -6.88 -11.94
CA ASP A 100 -19.19 -8.32 -12.07
C ASP A 100 -19.68 -9.09 -10.82
N GLU A 101 -20.67 -8.51 -10.13
CA GLU A 101 -21.28 -9.02 -8.89
C GLU A 101 -22.38 -10.06 -9.18
N GLY A 102 -22.06 -11.08 -10.00
CA GLY A 102 -22.93 -12.23 -10.21
C GLY A 102 -22.62 -13.38 -9.23
N ASP A 103 -23.64 -14.16 -8.86
CA ASP A 103 -23.43 -15.37 -8.06
C ASP A 103 -22.54 -16.35 -8.82
N ILE A 104 -21.48 -16.85 -8.17
CA ILE A 104 -20.56 -17.79 -8.80
C ILE A 104 -21.17 -19.19 -8.75
N TRP A 105 -21.39 -19.79 -9.91
CA TRP A 105 -21.81 -21.18 -10.05
C TRP A 105 -20.68 -22.04 -10.59
N PHE A 106 -20.50 -23.26 -10.08
CA PHE A 106 -19.46 -24.18 -10.54
C PHE A 106 -20.05 -25.43 -11.20
N PRO A 107 -19.45 -25.93 -12.30
CA PRO A 107 -19.93 -27.13 -12.98
C PRO A 107 -19.82 -28.39 -12.15
N THR A 108 -18.87 -28.44 -11.21
CA THR A 108 -18.71 -29.54 -10.26
C THR A 108 -18.18 -29.03 -8.92
N ILE A 109 -18.46 -29.76 -7.83
CA ILE A 109 -17.88 -29.50 -6.51
C ILE A 109 -16.35 -29.56 -6.55
N LEU A 110 -15.78 -30.46 -7.36
CA LEU A 110 -14.33 -30.56 -7.54
C LEU A 110 -13.76 -29.27 -8.14
N THR A 111 -14.42 -28.71 -9.16
CA THR A 111 -14.02 -27.44 -9.78
C THR A 111 -14.10 -26.29 -8.78
N ALA A 112 -15.20 -26.20 -8.01
CA ALA A 112 -15.36 -25.22 -6.96
C ALA A 112 -14.17 -25.27 -5.99
N ASN A 113 -13.90 -26.46 -5.47
CA ASN A 113 -12.83 -26.65 -4.51
C ASN A 113 -11.43 -26.35 -5.06
N VAL A 114 -11.13 -26.76 -6.30
CA VAL A 114 -9.85 -26.44 -6.94
C VAL A 114 -9.68 -24.92 -7.06
N LEU A 115 -10.69 -24.21 -7.57
CA LEU A 115 -10.62 -22.78 -7.80
C LEU A 115 -10.53 -21.98 -6.50
N THR A 116 -11.27 -22.38 -5.46
CA THR A 116 -11.28 -21.67 -4.18
C THR A 116 -9.95 -21.80 -3.45
N ASN A 117 -9.32 -22.97 -3.49
CA ASN A 117 -7.95 -23.15 -2.98
C ASN A 117 -6.93 -22.31 -3.77
N ILE A 118 -7.06 -22.24 -5.09
CA ILE A 118 -6.17 -21.39 -5.90
C ILE A 118 -6.33 -19.92 -5.52
N TRP A 119 -7.56 -19.44 -5.38
CA TRP A 119 -7.83 -18.06 -4.97
C TRP A 119 -7.27 -17.80 -3.57
N SER A 120 -7.42 -18.72 -2.63
CA SER A 120 -6.88 -18.56 -1.28
C SER A 120 -5.35 -18.49 -1.29
N PHE A 121 -4.66 -19.33 -2.06
CA PHE A 121 -3.20 -19.25 -2.19
C PHE A 121 -2.75 -17.94 -2.84
N ARG A 122 -3.46 -17.47 -3.88
CA ARG A 122 -3.14 -16.18 -4.51
C ARG A 122 -3.35 -15.01 -3.55
N VAL A 123 -4.41 -15.01 -2.75
CA VAL A 123 -4.65 -14.01 -1.71
C VAL A 123 -3.49 -13.96 -0.72
N VAL A 124 -3.10 -15.11 -0.16
CA VAL A 124 -2.00 -15.21 0.81
C VAL A 124 -0.69 -14.70 0.19
N ILE A 125 -0.33 -15.15 -1.01
CA ILE A 125 0.91 -14.72 -1.68
C ILE A 125 0.91 -13.22 -1.97
N LEU A 126 -0.20 -12.64 -2.45
CA LEU A 126 -0.29 -11.20 -2.70
C LEU A 126 -0.18 -10.38 -1.41
N MET A 127 -0.82 -10.81 -0.32
CA MET A 127 -0.67 -10.17 0.99
C MET A 127 0.78 -10.23 1.49
N SER A 128 1.45 -11.37 1.32
CA SER A 128 2.87 -11.54 1.63
C SER A 128 3.77 -10.62 0.82
N LEU A 129 3.55 -10.53 -0.50
CA LEU A 129 4.29 -9.62 -1.39
C LEU A 129 4.13 -8.16 -0.97
N LEU A 130 2.90 -7.71 -0.69
CA LEU A 130 2.65 -6.34 -0.22
C LEU A 130 3.30 -6.07 1.14
N THR A 131 3.36 -7.09 2.01
CA THR A 131 4.03 -6.99 3.31
C THR A 131 5.53 -6.83 3.12
N LEU A 132 6.15 -7.64 2.26
CA LEU A 132 7.57 -7.55 1.91
C LEU A 132 7.91 -6.19 1.28
N ASP A 133 7.10 -5.70 0.35
CA ASP A 133 7.30 -4.39 -0.28
C ASP A 133 7.31 -3.26 0.76
N ASN A 134 6.46 -3.34 1.79
CA ASN A 134 6.42 -2.36 2.87
C ASN A 134 7.64 -2.47 3.79
N LEU A 135 8.06 -3.69 4.14
CA LEU A 135 9.26 -3.93 4.94
C LEU A 135 10.50 -3.37 4.23
N ILE A 136 10.70 -3.71 2.95
CA ILE A 136 11.82 -3.21 2.14
C ILE A 136 11.81 -1.68 2.07
N SER A 137 10.63 -1.09 1.83
CA SER A 137 10.48 0.38 1.77
C SER A 137 10.80 1.07 3.09
N THR A 138 10.40 0.47 4.22
CA THR A 138 10.65 1.02 5.55
C THR A 138 12.12 0.94 5.91
N CYS A 139 12.77 -0.19 5.66
CA CYS A 139 14.20 -0.35 5.93
C CYS A 139 15.06 0.56 5.06
N ALA A 140 14.72 0.74 3.77
CA ALA A 140 15.42 1.66 2.88
C ALA A 140 15.41 3.11 3.41
N ARG A 141 14.30 3.56 4.02
CA ARG A 141 14.21 4.90 4.63
C ARG A 141 15.06 5.02 5.89
N SER A 142 15.17 3.96 6.69
CA SER A 142 15.96 3.96 7.92
C SER A 142 17.47 4.11 7.66
N SER A 143 17.99 3.42 6.64
CA SER A 143 19.42 3.42 6.29
C SER A 143 19.98 4.81 5.97
N HIS A 144 19.15 5.73 5.47
CA HIS A 144 19.58 7.09 5.15
C HIS A 144 19.92 7.95 6.39
N TYR A 145 19.46 7.58 7.58
CA TYR A 145 19.70 8.39 8.80
C TYR A 145 21.05 8.10 9.48
N THR A 146 21.57 6.87 9.38
CA THR A 146 22.84 6.49 10.01
C THR A 146 24.05 7.05 9.26
N ALA A 147 24.00 7.16 7.93
CA ALA A 147 25.10 7.69 7.13
C ALA A 147 25.38 9.19 7.39
N ALA A 148 24.36 9.97 7.78
CA ALA A 148 24.50 11.41 7.98
C ALA A 148 25.07 11.82 9.34
N THR A 149 25.17 10.89 10.31
CA THR A 149 25.49 11.23 11.71
C THR A 149 26.95 10.93 12.09
N VAL A 150 27.72 10.24 11.23
CA VAL A 150 29.09 9.79 11.55
C VAL A 150 30.19 10.75 11.08
N THR A 151 29.86 11.83 10.35
CA THR A 151 30.84 12.85 9.93
C THR A 151 30.84 14.07 10.85
N LEU A 152 30.77 13.86 12.17
CA LEU A 152 31.16 14.88 13.14
C LEU A 152 32.51 14.48 13.71
N ASP A 153 33.55 14.91 13.00
CA ASP A 153 34.94 14.86 13.42
C ASP A 153 35.09 15.83 14.61
N PRO A 154 35.34 15.36 15.86
CA PRO A 154 35.44 16.24 17.01
C PRO A 154 36.83 16.92 17.14
N GLU A 155 37.75 16.76 16.17
CA GLU A 155 39.13 17.25 16.29
C GLU A 155 39.63 18.14 15.14
N SER A 156 38.90 19.18 14.75
CA SER A 156 39.52 20.30 14.00
C SER A 156 39.49 21.60 14.80
N LYS A 157 40.49 21.75 15.68
CA LYS A 157 40.92 23.06 16.16
C LYS A 157 41.54 23.83 14.99
N LEU A 158 40.99 25.03 14.75
CA LEU A 158 41.69 26.25 14.33
C LEU A 158 42.70 26.11 13.19
N THR A 159 42.23 26.37 11.98
CA THR A 159 42.89 27.36 11.11
C THR A 159 41.90 27.92 10.11
N GLU A 160 41.59 29.19 10.33
CA GLU A 160 40.85 30.09 9.46
C GLU A 160 41.75 30.43 8.27
N GLU A 161 41.43 29.96 7.06
CA GLU A 161 41.71 30.75 5.87
C GLU A 161 40.71 30.47 4.73
N ARG A 162 40.24 31.58 4.17
CA ARG A 162 39.33 31.71 3.04
C ARG A 162 39.89 31.05 1.78
N SER A 163 39.06 30.28 1.08
CA SER A 163 38.86 30.47 -0.37
C SER A 163 37.66 29.72 -0.91
N SER A 164 36.74 30.50 -1.47
CA SER A 164 36.18 30.38 -2.82
C SER A 164 35.69 29.02 -3.32
N THR A 165 34.36 28.94 -3.44
CA THR A 165 33.62 28.44 -4.62
C THR A 165 34.12 27.15 -5.26
N GLU A 166 33.59 26.01 -4.80
CA GLU A 166 33.19 24.95 -5.72
C GLU A 166 31.75 24.54 -5.44
N LEU A 167 30.91 24.91 -6.40
CA LEU A 167 29.52 24.57 -6.57
C LEU A 167 29.48 23.11 -7.08
N LEU A 168 29.60 22.14 -6.17
CA LEU A 168 29.34 20.75 -6.52
C LEU A 168 27.83 20.52 -6.60
N ASP A 169 27.34 20.64 -7.83
CA ASP A 169 26.08 20.07 -8.32
C ASP A 169 26.09 18.55 -8.09
N LEU A 170 25.87 18.11 -6.86
CA LEU A 170 25.42 16.75 -6.57
C LEU A 170 23.94 16.64 -6.95
N ASN A 171 23.71 16.66 -8.26
CA ASN A 171 22.50 16.14 -8.86
C ASN A 171 22.45 14.64 -8.56
N PHE A 172 21.92 14.29 -7.40
CA PHE A 172 21.36 12.97 -7.13
C PHE A 172 20.18 12.79 -8.09
N LEU A 173 20.49 12.33 -9.30
CA LEU A 173 19.49 11.84 -10.22
C LEU A 173 18.76 10.69 -9.52
N PRO A 174 17.42 10.72 -9.43
CA PRO A 174 16.68 9.55 -9.00
C PRO A 174 17.04 8.43 -9.98
N VAL A 175 17.71 7.39 -9.47
CA VAL A 175 17.98 6.16 -10.19
C VAL A 175 16.63 5.58 -10.57
N SER A 176 16.17 5.99 -11.74
CA SER A 176 15.01 5.46 -12.42
C SER A 176 15.48 4.18 -13.06
N THR A 177 15.64 3.12 -12.25
CA THR A 177 15.75 1.77 -12.79
C THR A 177 14.49 1.56 -13.61
N SER A 178 14.66 1.53 -14.92
CA SER A 178 13.69 1.13 -15.92
C SER A 178 13.37 -0.36 -15.73
N SER A 179 12.73 -0.66 -14.61
CA SER A 179 12.22 -1.98 -14.29
C SER A 179 10.95 -2.14 -15.14
N SER A 180 11.04 -3.05 -16.12
CA SER A 180 9.91 -3.69 -16.79
C SER A 180 8.69 -3.68 -15.88
N ALA A 181 7.62 -3.00 -16.31
CA ALA A 181 6.43 -2.73 -15.52
C ALA A 181 5.78 -4.04 -15.05
N CYS A 182 6.28 -4.58 -13.95
CA CYS A 182 5.67 -5.71 -13.28
C CYS A 182 4.29 -5.24 -12.84
N PRO A 183 3.19 -5.90 -13.23
CA PRO A 183 1.82 -5.49 -12.89
C PRO A 183 1.55 -5.44 -11.37
N LEU A 184 2.51 -5.87 -10.54
CA LEU A 184 2.54 -5.75 -9.09
C LEU A 184 2.91 -4.36 -8.56
N SER A 185 3.40 -3.44 -9.40
CA SER A 185 3.91 -2.13 -8.95
C SER A 185 2.83 -1.12 -8.55
N ASN A 186 1.54 -1.40 -8.85
CA ASN A 186 0.44 -0.57 -8.36
C ASN A 186 -0.23 -1.22 -7.11
N PRO A 187 0.01 -0.69 -5.90
CA PRO A 187 -0.52 -1.27 -4.65
C PRO A 187 -2.05 -1.25 -4.58
N LEU A 188 -2.71 -0.29 -5.25
CA LEU A 188 -4.17 -0.20 -5.33
C LEU A 188 -4.74 -1.32 -6.20
N ALA A 189 -4.10 -1.62 -7.34
CA ALA A 189 -4.50 -2.72 -8.21
C ALA A 189 -4.34 -4.08 -7.50
N SER A 190 -3.26 -4.23 -6.72
CA SER A 190 -3.05 -5.44 -5.91
C SER A 190 -4.14 -5.60 -4.83
N SER A 191 -4.48 -4.52 -4.13
CA SER A 191 -5.53 -4.54 -3.09
C SER A 191 -6.91 -4.89 -3.66
N ALA A 192 -7.28 -4.32 -4.81
CA ALA A 192 -8.53 -4.66 -5.50
C ALA A 192 -8.57 -6.14 -5.92
N ASN A 193 -7.44 -6.69 -6.40
CA ASN A 193 -7.34 -8.11 -6.77
C ASN A 193 -7.49 -9.03 -5.55
N ILE A 194 -6.89 -8.67 -4.41
CA ILE A 194 -7.05 -9.39 -3.14
C ILE A 194 -8.53 -9.43 -2.73
N LEU A 195 -9.19 -8.27 -2.69
CA LEU A 195 -10.61 -8.16 -2.32
C LEU A 195 -11.51 -8.96 -3.27
N ARG A 196 -11.26 -8.88 -4.59
CA ARG A 196 -12.02 -9.63 -5.59
C ARG A 196 -11.89 -11.14 -5.35
N MET A 197 -10.69 -11.64 -5.07
CA MET A 197 -10.50 -13.07 -4.79
C MET A 197 -11.11 -13.49 -3.45
N ALA A 198 -10.99 -12.66 -2.40
CA ALA A 198 -11.64 -12.89 -1.11
C ALA A 198 -13.17 -12.97 -1.24
N GLN A 199 -13.77 -12.08 -2.03
CA GLN A 199 -15.20 -12.11 -2.34
C GLN A 199 -15.60 -13.40 -3.07
N ARG A 200 -14.83 -13.82 -4.09
CA ARG A 200 -15.06 -15.08 -4.81
C ARG A 200 -14.98 -16.29 -3.88
N ILE A 201 -14.06 -16.28 -2.92
CA ILE A 201 -13.98 -17.31 -1.88
C ILE A 201 -15.27 -17.32 -1.06
N LEU A 202 -15.73 -16.19 -0.54
CA LEU A 202 -16.96 -16.13 0.27
C LEU A 202 -18.20 -16.59 -0.52
N GLN A 203 -18.33 -16.17 -1.78
CA GLN A 203 -19.43 -16.58 -2.65
C GLN A 203 -19.44 -18.08 -2.95
N SER A 204 -18.28 -18.75 -2.88
CA SER A 204 -18.17 -20.19 -3.10
C SER A 204 -18.53 -21.04 -1.87
N VAL A 205 -18.51 -20.47 -0.66
CA VAL A 205 -18.69 -21.22 0.59
C VAL A 205 -20.02 -22.00 0.64
N PRO A 206 -21.18 -21.44 0.24
CA PRO A 206 -22.44 -22.20 0.24
C PRO A 206 -22.39 -23.46 -0.63
N TYR A 207 -21.66 -23.42 -1.75
CA TYR A 207 -21.47 -24.59 -2.61
C TYR A 207 -20.57 -25.65 -1.97
N LEU A 208 -19.52 -25.22 -1.26
CA LEU A 208 -18.61 -26.13 -0.57
C LEU A 208 -19.26 -26.81 0.65
N LEU A 209 -20.28 -26.17 1.23
CA LEU A 209 -21.03 -26.69 2.38
C LEU A 209 -22.20 -27.62 2.00
N GLN A 210 -22.43 -27.88 0.71
CA GLN A 210 -23.55 -28.73 0.29
C GLN A 210 -23.38 -30.17 0.79
N PRO A 211 -24.47 -30.82 1.25
CA PRO A 211 -24.45 -32.24 1.61
C PRO A 211 -23.95 -33.08 0.43
N GLY A 212 -22.91 -33.89 0.66
CA GLY A 212 -22.28 -34.71 -0.39
C GLY A 212 -20.95 -34.17 -0.92
N ALA A 213 -20.51 -32.97 -0.52
CA ALA A 213 -19.17 -32.44 -0.78
C ALA A 213 -18.07 -33.12 0.11
N GLY A 214 -18.21 -34.42 0.36
CA GLY A 214 -17.63 -35.20 1.47
C GLY A 214 -16.11 -35.25 1.61
N PHE A 215 -15.35 -34.54 0.77
CA PHE A 215 -13.89 -34.43 0.89
C PHE A 215 -13.40 -33.12 1.51
N TYR A 216 -14.25 -32.09 1.60
CA TYR A 216 -13.87 -30.75 2.07
C TYR A 216 -15.00 -30.19 2.94
N GLY A 217 -15.21 -30.82 4.10
CA GLY A 217 -16.28 -30.44 5.03
C GLY A 217 -16.10 -29.06 5.67
N VAL A 218 -16.85 -28.82 6.74
CA VAL A 218 -16.90 -27.55 7.49
C VAL A 218 -15.51 -26.98 7.81
N SER A 219 -14.51 -27.82 8.09
CA SER A 219 -13.14 -27.38 8.40
C SER A 219 -12.44 -26.69 7.23
N ALA A 220 -12.63 -27.16 5.99
CA ALA A 220 -12.02 -26.53 4.81
C ALA A 220 -12.68 -25.17 4.51
N ALA A 221 -14.01 -25.09 4.63
CA ALA A 221 -14.74 -23.84 4.51
C ALA A 221 -14.30 -22.82 5.59
N GLY A 222 -14.08 -23.26 6.82
CA GLY A 222 -13.59 -22.40 7.92
C GLY A 222 -12.25 -21.75 7.60
N PHE A 223 -11.29 -22.50 7.04
CA PHE A 223 -10.01 -21.97 6.60
C PHE A 223 -10.15 -20.92 5.49
N LEU A 224 -10.99 -21.19 4.49
CA LEU A 224 -11.25 -20.28 3.38
C LEU A 224 -11.91 -18.96 3.84
N VAL A 225 -12.90 -19.05 4.73
CA VAL A 225 -13.55 -17.87 5.33
C VAL A 225 -12.56 -17.05 6.13
N LYS A 226 -11.68 -17.70 6.91
CA LYS A 226 -10.62 -17.02 7.66
C LYS A 226 -9.69 -16.24 6.72
N ILE A 227 -9.23 -16.85 5.63
CA ILE A 227 -8.38 -16.15 4.64
C ILE A 227 -9.09 -14.96 4.02
N ALA A 228 -10.35 -15.12 3.61
CA ALA A 228 -11.11 -14.02 3.04
C ALA A 228 -11.26 -12.87 4.05
N HIS A 229 -11.58 -13.17 5.31
CA HIS A 229 -11.69 -12.18 6.37
C HIS A 229 -10.35 -11.46 6.64
N GLU A 230 -9.24 -12.20 6.75
CA GLU A 230 -7.91 -11.61 6.91
C GLU A 230 -7.53 -10.70 5.74
N ALA A 231 -7.93 -11.05 4.52
CA ALA A 231 -7.73 -10.21 3.34
C ALA A 231 -8.52 -8.89 3.42
N TYR A 232 -9.78 -8.92 3.85
CA TYR A 232 -10.56 -7.70 4.09
C TYR A 232 -9.93 -6.82 5.17
N GLN A 233 -9.52 -7.41 6.30
CA GLN A 233 -8.86 -6.67 7.38
C GLN A 233 -7.54 -6.06 6.92
N PHE A 234 -6.74 -6.81 6.18
CA PHE A 234 -5.46 -6.35 5.65
C PHE A 234 -5.63 -5.13 4.74
N VAL A 235 -6.58 -5.18 3.80
CA VAL A 235 -6.84 -4.06 2.89
C VAL A 235 -7.44 -2.87 3.65
N ALA A 236 -8.36 -3.09 4.58
CA ALA A 236 -8.93 -2.03 5.42
C ALA A 236 -7.85 -1.27 6.21
N ASN A 237 -6.93 -2.00 6.85
CA ASN A 237 -5.82 -1.41 7.60
C ASN A 237 -4.92 -0.56 6.68
N ARG A 238 -4.56 -1.08 5.50
CA ARG A 238 -3.77 -0.34 4.49
C ARG A 238 -4.46 0.92 4.01
N THR A 239 -5.76 0.86 3.75
CA THR A 239 -6.54 2.04 3.34
C THR A 239 -6.57 3.08 4.44
N GLN A 240 -6.73 2.66 5.70
CA GLN A 240 -6.68 3.56 6.85
C GLN A 240 -5.31 4.23 7.02
N GLU A 241 -4.21 3.47 6.90
CA GLU A 241 -2.84 4.02 6.93
C GLU A 241 -2.63 5.07 5.83
N PHE A 242 -3.09 4.78 4.61
CA PHE A 242 -2.98 5.73 3.49
C PHE A 242 -3.77 7.01 3.73
N GLN A 243 -4.99 6.90 4.26
CA GLN A 243 -5.81 8.07 4.63
C GLN A 243 -5.14 8.91 5.72
N GLN A 244 -4.54 8.28 6.73
CA GLN A 244 -3.80 8.98 7.78
C GLN A 244 -2.57 9.72 7.23
N GLN A 245 -1.79 9.07 6.35
CA GLN A 245 -0.64 9.71 5.70
C GLN A 245 -1.07 10.91 4.85
N GLN A 246 -2.19 10.80 4.12
CA GLN A 246 -2.72 11.90 3.32
C GLN A 246 -3.15 13.09 4.20
N GLN A 247 -3.82 12.83 5.33
CA GLN A 247 -4.21 13.88 6.28
C GLN A 247 -2.98 14.57 6.89
N GLN A 248 -1.95 13.79 7.26
CA GLN A 248 -0.72 14.35 7.82
C GLN A 248 0.02 15.25 6.81
N GLN A 249 0.07 14.85 5.53
CA GLN A 249 0.65 15.71 4.48
C GLN A 249 -0.12 17.01 4.29
N GLN A 250 -1.47 16.96 4.33
CA GLN A 250 -2.28 18.18 4.25
C GLN A 250 -2.05 19.13 5.42
N GLN A 251 -1.92 18.60 6.64
CA GLN A 251 -1.60 19.41 7.82
C GLN A 251 -0.23 20.07 7.71
N GLN A 252 0.79 19.34 7.25
CA GLN A 252 2.14 19.90 7.03
C GLN A 252 2.12 21.02 5.98
N GLN A 253 1.35 20.86 4.90
CA GLN A 253 1.21 21.91 3.88
C GLN A 253 0.53 23.16 4.44
N GLN A 254 -0.53 23.00 5.22
CA GLN A 254 -1.21 24.12 5.87
C GLN A 254 -0.29 24.84 6.86
N GLU A 255 0.48 24.11 7.65
CA GLU A 255 1.44 24.70 8.58
C GLU A 255 2.55 25.47 7.85
N GLN A 256 3.10 24.90 6.76
CA GLN A 256 4.09 25.60 5.93
C GLN A 256 3.52 26.88 5.33
N GLU A 257 2.27 26.87 4.88
CA GLU A 257 1.61 28.06 4.33
C GLU A 257 1.37 29.12 5.40
N GLN A 258 0.92 28.73 6.61
CA GLN A 258 0.81 29.65 7.74
C GLN A 258 2.17 30.25 8.11
N ARG A 259 3.23 29.43 8.15
CA ARG A 259 4.61 29.91 8.38
C ARG A 259 5.06 30.88 7.30
N ARG A 260 4.70 30.66 6.03
CA ARG A 260 4.99 31.58 4.91
C ARG A 260 4.25 32.91 5.09
N GLN A 261 2.96 32.87 5.42
CA GLN A 261 2.17 34.08 5.68
C GLN A 261 2.72 34.87 6.85
N HIS A 262 3.07 34.21 7.95
CA HIS A 262 3.69 34.84 9.11
C HIS A 262 5.04 35.49 8.75
N ARG A 263 5.90 34.80 7.98
CA ARG A 263 7.15 35.37 7.46
C ARG A 263 6.91 36.59 6.56
N GLN A 264 5.87 36.57 5.73
CA GLN A 264 5.52 37.72 4.90
C GLN A 264 5.02 38.91 5.73
N GLN A 265 4.20 38.66 6.76
CA GLN A 265 3.76 39.70 7.69
C GLN A 265 4.94 40.30 8.46
N ALA A 266 5.85 39.47 8.98
CA ALA A 266 7.08 39.93 9.61
C ALA A 266 7.94 40.78 8.66
N ARG A 267 8.10 40.36 7.40
CA ARG A 267 8.81 41.14 6.37
C ARG A 267 8.13 42.49 6.08
N LYS A 268 6.80 42.54 6.02
CA LYS A 268 6.04 43.80 5.87
C LYS A 268 6.27 44.72 7.08
N GLY A 269 6.25 44.16 8.30
CA GLY A 269 6.57 44.89 9.53
C GLY A 269 7.96 45.51 9.51
N ILE A 270 8.99 44.71 9.15
CA ILE A 270 10.37 45.18 9.03
C ILE A 270 10.49 46.33 8.02
N ARG A 271 9.87 46.19 6.83
CA ARG A 271 9.86 47.25 5.81
C ARG A 271 9.19 48.54 6.30
N LYS A 272 8.08 48.41 7.05
CA LYS A 272 7.40 49.58 7.64
C LYS A 272 8.31 50.32 8.62
N CYS A 273 8.97 49.60 9.54
CA CYS A 273 9.93 50.19 10.48
C CYS A 273 11.10 50.86 9.77
N GLN A 274 11.66 50.23 8.73
CA GLN A 274 12.73 50.83 7.91
C GLN A 274 12.29 52.12 7.20
N GLY A 275 11.04 52.18 6.73
CA GLY A 275 10.47 53.39 6.15
C GLY A 275 10.39 54.55 7.16
N THR A 276 9.91 54.26 8.38
CA THR A 276 9.83 55.27 9.45
C THR A 276 11.21 55.77 9.86
N ILE A 277 12.21 54.88 9.93
CA ILE A 277 13.61 55.25 10.21
C ILE A 277 14.12 56.25 9.15
N ARG A 278 13.96 55.94 7.86
CA ARG A 278 14.39 56.84 6.77
C ARG A 278 13.67 58.18 6.79
N GLU A 279 12.38 58.21 7.14
CA GLU A 279 11.63 59.46 7.25
C GLU A 279 12.16 60.35 8.38
N LEU A 280 12.53 59.76 9.52
CA LEU A 280 13.13 60.48 10.65
C LEU A 280 14.52 61.02 10.28
N GLU A 281 15.35 60.22 9.60
CA GLU A 281 16.67 60.65 9.10
C GLU A 281 16.55 61.84 8.13
N GLY A 282 15.58 61.80 7.21
CA GLY A 282 15.36 62.87 6.23
C GLY A 282 14.91 64.20 6.84
N ARG A 283 14.35 64.20 8.06
CA ARG A 283 13.96 65.42 8.79
C ARG A 283 15.10 66.04 9.61
N GLY A 284 16.32 65.49 9.53
CA GLY A 284 17.49 66.06 10.19
C GLY A 284 17.56 65.78 11.70
N TYR A 285 16.85 64.77 12.20
CA TYR A 285 17.06 64.28 13.57
C TYR A 285 18.34 63.43 13.58
N PRO A 286 19.45 63.89 14.18
CA PRO A 286 20.67 63.09 14.25
C PRO A 286 20.40 61.82 15.06
N TYR A 287 20.91 60.70 14.56
CA TYR A 287 20.74 59.32 15.07
C TYR A 287 21.38 59.06 16.44
N MET A 288 21.52 60.09 17.26
CA MET A 288 22.18 60.04 18.56
C MET A 288 21.13 59.82 19.65
N ALA A 289 21.22 58.67 20.33
CA ALA A 289 20.71 58.40 21.68
C ALA A 289 19.32 57.77 21.89
N LEU A 290 19.01 56.60 21.27
CA LEU A 290 17.94 55.73 21.79
C LEU A 290 18.30 54.26 22.08
N PHE A 291 19.53 53.81 21.82
CA PHE A 291 20.03 52.50 22.29
C PHE A 291 21.01 52.64 23.46
N ASN A 292 20.62 53.39 24.49
CA ASN A 292 21.24 53.31 25.82
C ASN A 292 20.21 52.72 26.77
N GLY A 293 20.04 51.40 26.75
CA GLY A 293 19.05 50.70 27.55
C GLY A 293 19.51 49.27 27.83
N ARG A 294 20.33 49.16 28.88
CA ARG A 294 20.70 47.98 29.68
C ARG A 294 20.03 46.65 29.26
N TYR A 295 20.86 45.75 28.73
CA TYR A 295 20.71 44.31 28.94
C TYR A 295 20.90 43.98 30.44
#